data_AF-A0A9W8JMW6-F1
#
_entry.id   AF-A0A9W8JMW6-F1
#
_cell.length_a   1.000
_cell.length_b   1.000
_cell.length_c   1.000
_cell.angle_alpha   90.00
_cell.angle_beta   90.00
_cell.angle_gamma   90.00
#
_symmetry.space_group_name_H-M   'P 1'
#
loop_
_entity.id
_entity.type
_entity.pdbx_description
1 polymer ?
#
loop_
_entity_poly.entity_id
_entity_poly.type
_entity_poly.pdbx_seq_one_letter_code
_entity_poly.pdbx_strand_id
1 'polypeptide(L)'
;MKLPPYTHMDQYMEVMAGLRSLAVTPPGREKTNPFAFLTCTNTLGNSLLFSEQTVPKETGDVKDTGKDKDNAKAKAKISEFAVPPVLGGLAGDGLHPLALGNVYRFRQMLLEENKETGLSDIKIIGVGGVTSKEAAERMRKAGADVIACATLFGKEGVRAFEILGKD
;
A
#
# COMPACT_ATOMS: atom_id res chain seq x y z
N MET A 1 14.29 -0.90 0.89
CA MET A 1 13.82 -1.65 -0.30
C MET A 1 12.30 -1.66 -0.33
N LYS A 2 11.66 -1.43 -1.49
CA LYS A 2 10.19 -1.47 -1.65
C LYS A 2 9.78 -2.85 -2.18
N LEU A 3 8.89 -3.54 -1.46
CA LEU A 3 8.47 -4.91 -1.79
C LEU A 3 7.13 -4.92 -2.54
N PRO A 4 6.89 -5.89 -3.45
CA PRO A 4 5.58 -6.13 -4.02
C PRO A 4 4.63 -6.76 -2.97
N PRO A 5 3.32 -6.78 -3.23
CA PRO A 5 2.37 -7.43 -2.32
C PRO A 5 2.44 -8.94 -2.47
N TYR A 6 2.89 -9.64 -1.43
CA TYR A 6 3.02 -11.08 -1.41
C TYR A 6 1.75 -11.75 -0.88
N THR A 7 1.44 -12.93 -1.43
CA THR A 7 0.27 -13.74 -1.08
C THR A 7 0.64 -15.18 -0.72
N HIS A 8 1.85 -15.64 -1.05
CA HIS A 8 2.33 -17.00 -0.79
C HIS A 8 3.50 -16.99 0.18
N MET A 9 3.50 -17.93 1.13
CA MET A 9 4.50 -17.98 2.19
C MET A 9 5.94 -18.09 1.65
N ASP A 10 6.16 -18.88 0.60
CA ASP A 10 7.48 -19.09 0.01
C ASP A 10 8.13 -17.78 -0.45
N GLN A 11 7.32 -16.84 -0.96
CA GLN A 11 7.80 -15.53 -1.39
C GLN A 11 8.38 -14.72 -0.22
N TYR A 12 7.76 -14.81 0.97
CA TYR A 12 8.29 -14.16 2.17
C TYR A 12 9.61 -14.81 2.61
N MET A 13 9.67 -16.15 2.58
CA MET A 13 10.88 -16.90 2.95
C MET A 13 12.05 -16.60 2.02
N GLU A 14 11.80 -16.51 0.72
CA GLU A 14 12.81 -16.14 -0.29
C GLU A 14 13.36 -14.74 -0.06
N VAL A 15 12.51 -13.77 0.26
CA VAL A 15 12.97 -12.41 0.63
C VAL A 15 13.86 -12.47 1.86
N MET A 16 13.46 -13.19 2.92
CA MET A 16 14.27 -13.31 4.13
C MET A 16 15.61 -14.01 3.85
N ALA A 17 15.61 -15.07 3.02
CA ALA A 17 16.84 -15.74 2.60
C ALA A 17 17.77 -14.81 1.81
N GLY A 18 17.22 -14.02 0.88
CA GLY A 18 17.97 -13.01 0.14
C GLY A 18 18.52 -11.88 1.02
N LEU A 19 17.75 -11.43 2.01
CA LEU A 19 18.25 -10.47 2.99
C LEU A 19 19.44 -11.04 3.77
N ARG A 20 19.34 -12.29 4.26
CA ARG A 20 20.43 -12.94 5.01
C ARG A 20 21.68 -13.14 4.16
N SER A 21 21.55 -13.46 2.87
CA SER A 21 22.69 -13.69 1.97
C SER A 21 23.44 -12.39 1.64
N LEU A 22 22.77 -11.24 1.73
CA LEU A 22 23.36 -9.92 1.48
C LEU A 22 23.91 -9.25 2.76
N ALA A 23 23.73 -9.87 3.92
CA ALA A 23 24.29 -9.36 5.16
C ALA A 23 25.82 -9.52 5.17
N VAL A 24 26.53 -8.47 5.58
CA VAL A 24 27.99 -8.38 5.57
C VAL A 24 28.51 -8.21 6.99
N THR A 25 29.73 -8.69 7.24
CA THR A 25 30.45 -8.48 8.51
C THR A 25 31.66 -7.60 8.24
N PRO A 26 31.57 -6.28 8.47
CA PRO A 26 32.73 -5.40 8.32
C PRO A 26 33.80 -5.71 9.39
N PRO A 27 35.10 -5.47 9.11
CA PRO A 27 36.16 -5.66 10.10
C PRO A 27 35.88 -4.87 11.40
N GLY A 28 35.86 -5.57 12.53
CA GLY A 28 35.66 -4.96 13.85
C GLY A 28 34.23 -4.47 14.14
N ARG A 29 33.22 -4.88 13.36
CA ARG A 29 31.80 -4.53 13.60
C ARG A 29 30.90 -5.76 13.58
N GLU A 30 29.72 -5.63 14.18
CA GLU A 30 28.66 -6.64 14.10
C GLU A 30 28.18 -6.83 12.65
N LYS A 31 27.61 -8.00 12.37
CA LYS A 31 27.02 -8.30 11.07
C LYS A 31 25.84 -7.35 10.81
N THR A 32 25.76 -6.81 9.61
CA THR A 32 24.76 -5.81 9.24
C THR A 32 24.21 -6.06 7.83
N ASN A 33 23.02 -5.55 7.56
CA ASN A 33 22.42 -5.61 6.24
C ASN A 33 22.59 -4.29 5.48
N PRO A 34 22.87 -4.30 4.16
CA PRO A 34 22.86 -3.07 3.36
C PRO A 34 21.47 -2.41 3.29
N PHE A 35 20.39 -3.14 3.58
CA PHE A 35 19.04 -2.58 3.64
C PHE A 35 18.68 -2.18 5.08
N ALA A 36 18.47 -0.88 5.31
CA ALA A 36 18.01 -0.38 6.61
C ALA A 36 16.50 -0.55 6.83
N PHE A 37 15.71 -0.71 5.76
CA PHE A 37 14.26 -0.84 5.87
C PHE A 37 13.62 -1.58 4.70
N LEU A 38 12.47 -2.17 4.97
CA LEU A 38 11.51 -2.71 3.99
C LEU A 38 10.30 -1.80 3.93
N THR A 39 9.84 -1.47 2.73
CA THR A 39 8.59 -0.75 2.54
C THR A 39 7.54 -1.73 2.03
N CYS A 40 6.53 -2.01 2.86
CA CYS A 40 5.51 -3.02 2.65
C CYS A 40 4.15 -2.34 2.55
N THR A 41 3.53 -2.19 1.37
CA THR A 41 3.88 -2.80 0.08
C THR A 41 3.64 -1.87 -1.12
N ASN A 42 4.06 -2.28 -2.32
CA ASN A 42 3.73 -1.64 -3.60
C ASN A 42 2.28 -1.96 -4.01
N THR A 43 1.82 -1.43 -5.14
CA THR A 43 0.48 -1.71 -5.67
C THR A 43 0.30 -3.18 -6.03
N LEU A 44 -0.95 -3.67 -5.96
CA LEU A 44 -1.31 -5.02 -6.38
C LEU A 44 -1.59 -5.05 -7.87
N GLY A 45 -0.66 -5.60 -8.65
CA GLY A 45 -0.82 -5.76 -10.09
C GLY A 45 -1.95 -6.72 -10.46
N ASN A 46 -2.25 -6.79 -11.77
CA ASN A 46 -3.32 -7.63 -12.32
C ASN A 46 -4.70 -7.35 -11.69
N SER A 47 -4.92 -6.11 -11.27
CA SER A 47 -6.21 -5.67 -10.74
C SER A 47 -7.04 -5.03 -11.84
N LEU A 48 -8.31 -5.42 -11.92
CA LEU A 48 -9.32 -4.86 -12.81
C LEU A 48 -10.37 -4.15 -11.97
N LEU A 49 -10.58 -2.87 -12.25
CA LEU A 49 -11.68 -2.08 -11.68
C LEU A 49 -12.53 -1.51 -12.81
N PHE A 50 -13.84 -1.54 -12.62
CA PHE A 50 -14.80 -0.85 -13.47
C PHE A 50 -14.95 0.61 -13.05
N SER A 51 -15.36 1.47 -13.99
CA SER A 51 -15.48 2.90 -13.73
C SER A 51 -16.44 3.22 -12.59
N GLU A 52 -17.55 2.49 -12.45
CA GLU A 52 -18.52 2.68 -11.35
C GLU A 52 -17.94 2.40 -9.95
N GLN A 53 -16.80 1.72 -9.85
CA GLN A 53 -16.12 1.47 -8.57
C GLN A 53 -15.22 2.64 -8.15
N THR A 54 -14.98 3.61 -9.04
CA THR A 54 -14.09 4.76 -8.77
C THR A 54 -14.82 6.05 -8.41
N VAL A 55 -16.08 6.16 -8.82
CA VAL A 55 -16.90 7.34 -8.56
C VAL A 55 -17.72 7.07 -7.30
N PRO A 56 -17.67 7.92 -6.27
CA PRO A 56 -18.65 7.85 -5.19
C PRO A 56 -20.05 7.91 -5.80
N LYS A 57 -20.94 6.98 -5.44
CA LYS A 57 -22.36 7.13 -5.79
C LYS A 57 -22.79 8.47 -5.20
N GLU A 58 -23.10 9.45 -6.02
CA GLU A 58 -23.82 10.63 -5.55
C GLU A 58 -25.09 10.11 -4.88
N THR A 59 -25.19 10.26 -3.56
CA THR A 59 -26.45 10.13 -2.84
C THR A 59 -27.33 11.29 -3.31
N GLY A 60 -28.01 11.07 -4.42
CA GLY A 60 -28.89 12.05 -5.01
C GLY A 60 -29.76 11.34 -6.02
N ASP A 61 -31.04 11.22 -5.67
CA ASP A 61 -32.11 11.06 -6.66
C ASP A 61 -31.88 12.08 -7.77
N VAL A 62 -31.25 11.66 -8.87
CA VAL A 62 -31.34 12.40 -10.12
C VAL A 62 -32.78 12.22 -10.57
N LYS A 63 -33.65 13.11 -10.09
CA LYS A 63 -34.92 13.36 -10.75
C LYS A 63 -34.57 13.72 -12.18
N ASP A 64 -34.87 12.80 -13.09
CA ASP A 64 -34.90 13.01 -14.51
C ASP A 64 -35.94 14.11 -14.80
N THR A 65 -35.55 15.37 -14.66
CA THR A 65 -36.30 16.48 -15.22
C THR A 65 -35.88 16.59 -16.67
N GLY A 66 -36.44 15.67 -17.48
CA GLY A 66 -36.18 15.51 -18.91
C GLY A 66 -36.47 16.76 -19.74
N LYS A 67 -35.57 17.74 -19.69
CA LYS A 67 -35.52 18.90 -20.56
C LYS A 67 -34.05 19.29 -20.75
N ASP A 68 -33.42 18.69 -21.77
CA ASP A 68 -32.38 19.30 -22.61
C ASP A 68 -31.81 18.21 -23.53
N LYS A 69 -32.54 17.94 -24.62
CA LYS A 69 -32.20 16.91 -25.62
C LYS A 69 -31.00 17.30 -26.51
N ASP A 70 -30.50 18.54 -26.39
CA ASP A 70 -29.49 19.08 -27.30
C ASP A 70 -28.04 18.96 -26.79
N ASN A 71 -27.83 18.56 -25.52
CA ASN A 71 -26.50 18.30 -24.96
C ASN A 71 -26.05 16.82 -25.00
N ALA A 72 -26.81 15.95 -25.68
CA ALA A 72 -26.55 14.51 -25.75
C ALA A 72 -25.23 14.14 -26.47
N LYS A 73 -24.61 15.07 -27.22
CA LYS A 73 -23.38 14.82 -28.00
C LYS A 73 -22.06 15.04 -27.23
N ALA A 74 -22.10 15.51 -25.99
CA ALA A 74 -20.90 15.74 -25.16
C ALA A 74 -20.77 14.79 -23.96
N LYS A 75 -21.59 13.72 -23.86
CA LYS A 75 -21.29 12.63 -22.93
C LYS A 75 -20.15 11.81 -23.52
N ALA A 76 -18.92 12.22 -23.22
CA ALA A 76 -17.74 11.38 -23.43
C ALA A 76 -18.07 9.96 -22.95
N LYS A 77 -17.94 8.98 -23.84
CA LYS A 77 -18.25 7.58 -23.57
C LYS A 77 -17.45 7.17 -22.33
N ILE A 78 -18.13 7.05 -21.18
CA ILE A 78 -17.50 6.59 -19.94
C ILE A 78 -16.89 5.23 -20.26
N SER A 79 -15.57 5.12 -20.11
CA SER A 79 -14.87 3.85 -20.28
C SER A 79 -15.50 2.83 -19.33
N GLU A 80 -15.73 1.59 -19.78
CA GLU A 80 -16.21 0.50 -18.91
C GLU A 80 -15.22 0.27 -17.75
N PHE A 81 -13.92 0.39 -18.03
CA PHE A 81 -12.84 0.17 -17.08
C PHE A 81 -12.29 1.47 -16.51
N ALA A 82 -11.93 1.43 -15.23
CA ALA A 82 -11.46 2.56 -14.43
C ALA A 82 -10.16 3.19 -14.94
N VAL A 83 -9.28 2.40 -15.55
CA VAL A 83 -8.01 2.85 -16.09
C VAL A 83 -7.76 2.19 -17.44
N PRO A 84 -7.29 2.90 -18.47
CA PRO A 84 -6.58 2.29 -19.59
C PRO A 84 -5.19 1.85 -19.09
N PRO A 85 -4.68 0.63 -19.38
CA PRO A 85 -5.09 -0.40 -20.34
C PRO A 85 -5.95 -1.54 -19.74
N VAL A 86 -6.96 -1.22 -18.93
CA VAL A 86 -7.87 -2.15 -18.19
C VAL A 86 -7.26 -2.74 -16.92
N LEU A 87 -6.07 -3.35 -17.03
CA LEU A 87 -5.38 -3.94 -15.89
C LEU A 87 -4.31 -2.99 -15.35
N GLY A 88 -4.19 -2.94 -14.03
CA GLY A 88 -3.23 -2.07 -13.36
C GLY A 88 -2.92 -2.47 -11.94
N GLY A 89 -2.25 -1.56 -11.24
CA GLY A 89 -1.95 -1.67 -9.81
C GLY A 89 -3.11 -1.14 -8.95
N LEU A 90 -3.69 -1.98 -8.11
CA LEU A 90 -4.64 -1.55 -7.08
C LEU A 90 -3.90 -0.94 -5.89
N ALA A 91 -4.38 0.23 -5.47
CA ALA A 91 -3.96 0.96 -4.28
C ALA A 91 -5.20 1.35 -3.44
N GLY A 92 -5.03 2.25 -2.47
CA GLY A 92 -6.14 2.73 -1.65
C GLY A 92 -6.76 1.63 -0.78
N ASP A 93 -8.01 1.83 -0.38
CA ASP A 93 -8.69 1.02 0.64
C ASP A 93 -8.77 -0.46 0.26
N GLY A 94 -8.99 -0.76 -1.02
CA GLY A 94 -9.06 -2.14 -1.52
C GLY A 94 -7.75 -2.93 -1.33
N LEU A 95 -6.60 -2.27 -1.26
CA LEU A 95 -5.30 -2.90 -1.00
C LEU A 95 -5.04 -3.09 0.51
N HIS A 96 -5.72 -2.35 1.39
CA HIS A 96 -5.31 -2.21 2.79
C HIS A 96 -5.19 -3.54 3.55
N PRO A 97 -6.16 -4.48 3.48
CA PRO A 97 -6.03 -5.75 4.21
C PRO A 97 -4.81 -6.57 3.81
N LEU A 98 -4.48 -6.60 2.51
CA LEU A 98 -3.30 -7.30 1.99
C LEU A 98 -2.00 -6.62 2.47
N ALA A 99 -1.97 -5.28 2.48
CA ALA A 99 -0.84 -4.51 3.00
C ALA A 99 -0.60 -4.78 4.49
N LEU A 100 -1.66 -4.83 5.31
CA LEU A 100 -1.56 -5.17 6.73
C LEU A 100 -0.96 -6.57 6.93
N GLY A 101 -1.41 -7.57 6.16
CA GLY A 101 -0.87 -8.93 6.21
C GLY A 101 0.63 -8.98 5.85
N ASN A 102 1.04 -8.21 4.83
CA ASN A 102 2.45 -8.13 4.43
C ASN A 102 3.31 -7.49 5.53
N VAL A 103 2.87 -6.37 6.10
CA VAL A 103 3.57 -5.71 7.23
C VAL A 103 3.68 -6.66 8.42
N TYR A 104 2.57 -7.29 8.79
CA TYR A 104 2.55 -8.22 9.92
C TYR A 104 3.49 -9.41 9.70
N ARG A 105 3.46 -10.04 8.53
CA ARG A 105 4.28 -11.22 8.24
C ARG A 105 5.77 -10.90 8.29
N PHE A 106 6.21 -9.83 7.63
CA PHE A 106 7.62 -9.41 7.70
C PHE A 106 8.01 -8.98 9.11
N ARG A 107 7.13 -8.33 9.87
CA ARG A 107 7.41 -8.00 11.27
C ARG A 107 7.67 -9.25 12.09
N GLN A 108 6.79 -10.26 12.02
CA GLN A 108 6.98 -11.50 12.77
C GLN A 108 8.30 -12.18 12.40
N MET A 109 8.59 -12.32 11.10
CA MET A 109 9.84 -12.91 10.63
C MET A 109 11.08 -12.14 11.11
N LEU A 110 11.07 -10.80 11.05
CA LEU A 110 12.18 -10.00 11.54
C LEU A 110 12.36 -10.08 13.06
N LEU A 111 11.28 -10.27 13.83
CA LEU A 111 11.35 -10.47 15.28
C LEU A 111 11.92 -11.84 15.67
N GLU A 112 11.83 -12.84 14.79
CA GLU A 112 12.43 -14.16 14.97
C GLU A 112 13.95 -14.14 14.68
N GLU A 113 14.47 -13.11 14.03
CA GLU A 113 15.89 -12.98 13.73
C GLU A 113 16.70 -12.52 14.95
N ASN A 114 17.92 -13.06 15.10
CA ASN A 114 18.89 -12.59 16.08
C ASN A 114 19.89 -11.60 15.46
N LYS A 115 20.72 -10.94 16.27
CA LYS A 115 21.74 -9.99 15.80
C LYS A 115 22.75 -10.59 14.83
N GLU A 116 23.05 -11.88 14.94
CA GLU A 116 24.03 -12.58 14.09
C GLU A 116 23.54 -12.76 12.65
N THR A 117 22.24 -12.58 12.39
CA THR A 117 21.68 -12.59 11.04
C THR A 117 22.00 -11.31 10.28
N GLY A 118 22.23 -10.20 11.00
CA GLY A 118 22.32 -8.84 10.45
C GLY A 118 20.98 -8.21 10.10
N LEU A 119 19.84 -8.85 10.43
CA LEU A 119 18.50 -8.38 10.06
C LEU A 119 17.76 -7.65 11.19
N SER A 120 18.25 -7.71 12.43
CA SER A 120 17.57 -7.17 13.62
C SER A 120 17.26 -5.68 13.57
N ASP A 121 18.05 -4.92 12.80
CA ASP A 121 17.92 -3.46 12.70
C ASP A 121 17.01 -3.01 11.54
N ILE A 122 16.52 -3.94 10.73
CA ILE A 122 15.68 -3.62 9.57
C ILE A 122 14.32 -3.08 10.06
N LYS A 123 13.99 -1.86 9.62
CA LYS A 123 12.70 -1.22 9.89
C LYS A 123 11.65 -1.55 8.85
N ILE A 124 10.38 -1.42 9.21
CA ILE A 124 9.25 -1.56 8.29
C ILE A 124 8.57 -0.21 8.12
N ILE A 125 8.52 0.24 6.87
CA ILE A 125 7.65 1.33 6.43
C ILE A 125 6.36 0.71 5.90
N GLY A 126 5.26 0.84 6.66
CA GLY A 126 3.94 0.34 6.29
C GLY A 126 3.24 1.26 5.28
N VAL A 127 2.79 0.70 4.16
CA VAL A 127 2.18 1.42 3.04
C VAL A 127 1.10 0.56 2.39
N GLY A 128 0.00 1.18 1.98
CA GLY A 128 -1.08 0.53 1.25
C GLY A 128 -2.42 0.81 1.93
N GLY A 129 -3.26 1.60 1.28
CA GLY A 129 -4.60 1.93 1.80
C GLY A 129 -4.65 2.70 3.12
N VAL A 130 -3.61 3.49 3.43
CA VAL A 130 -3.65 4.42 4.57
C VAL A 130 -4.40 5.69 4.12
N THR A 131 -5.71 5.69 4.31
CA THR A 131 -6.64 6.74 3.89
C THR A 131 -7.37 7.44 5.03
N SER A 132 -7.14 6.98 6.27
CA SER A 132 -7.68 7.58 7.48
C SER A 132 -6.74 7.37 8.66
N LYS A 133 -7.01 8.05 9.78
CA LYS A 133 -6.29 7.85 11.03
C LYS A 133 -6.38 6.40 11.51
N GLU A 134 -7.56 5.79 11.43
CA GLU A 134 -7.78 4.40 11.83
C GLU A 134 -7.00 3.43 10.94
N ALA A 135 -6.89 3.72 9.63
CA ALA A 135 -6.05 2.93 8.73
C ALA A 135 -4.56 3.03 9.08
N ALA A 136 -4.09 4.23 9.47
CA ALA A 136 -2.73 4.39 10.00
C ALA A 136 -2.55 3.61 11.31
N GLU A 137 -3.49 3.68 12.25
CA GLU A 137 -3.44 2.91 13.50
C GLU A 137 -3.38 1.40 13.25
N ARG A 138 -4.17 0.87 12.31
CA ARG A 138 -4.07 -0.54 11.90
C ARG A 138 -2.69 -0.87 11.35
N MET A 139 -2.10 0.02 10.53
CA MET A 139 -0.76 -0.16 10.00
C MET A 139 0.31 -0.20 11.10
N ARG A 140 0.20 0.66 12.13
CA ARG A 140 1.05 0.60 13.34
C ARG A 140 0.86 -0.72 14.08
N LYS A 141 -0.41 -1.10 14.34
CA LYS A 141 -0.76 -2.36 15.02
C LYS A 141 -0.25 -3.61 14.29
N ALA A 142 -0.19 -3.57 12.96
CA ALA A 142 0.40 -4.64 12.16
C ALA A 142 1.93 -4.74 12.34
N GLY A 143 2.60 -3.69 12.80
CA GLY A 143 4.04 -3.71 13.10
C GLY A 143 4.89 -2.76 12.26
N ALA A 144 4.29 -1.77 11.60
CA ALA A 144 5.06 -0.73 10.92
C ALA A 144 5.74 0.22 11.92
N ASP A 145 7.02 0.54 11.70
CA ASP A 145 7.75 1.57 12.46
C ASP A 145 7.38 2.98 11.96
N VAL A 146 7.19 3.11 10.65
CA VAL A 146 6.82 4.36 9.97
C VAL A 146 5.71 4.06 8.98
N ILE A 147 4.86 5.05 8.68
CA ILE A 147 3.72 4.89 7.78
C ILE A 147 3.85 5.87 6.63
N ALA A 148 3.58 5.41 5.41
CA ALA A 148 3.41 6.30 4.27
C ALA A 148 1.97 6.25 3.75
N CYS A 149 1.49 7.40 3.26
CA CYS A 149 0.20 7.52 2.60
C CYS A 149 0.38 8.11 1.20
N ALA A 150 -0.21 7.45 0.19
CA ALA A 150 -0.15 7.90 -1.20
C ALA A 150 -1.55 8.27 -1.71
N THR A 151 -2.52 7.37 -1.58
CA THR A 151 -3.90 7.63 -1.99
C THR A 151 -4.52 8.79 -1.22
N LEU A 152 -4.29 8.89 0.10
CA LEU A 152 -4.78 10.03 0.87
C LEU A 152 -4.11 11.33 0.43
N PHE A 153 -2.78 11.31 0.27
CA PHE A 153 -2.04 12.47 -0.21
C PHE A 153 -2.51 12.94 -1.59
N GLY A 154 -2.82 12.01 -2.50
CA GLY A 154 -3.38 12.35 -3.81
C GLY A 154 -4.77 12.98 -3.73
N LYS A 155 -5.58 12.63 -2.73
CA LYS A 155 -6.93 13.21 -2.52
C LYS A 155 -6.90 14.54 -1.76
N GLU A 156 -6.03 14.65 -0.76
CA GLU A 156 -6.04 15.70 0.27
C GLU A 156 -4.87 16.69 0.16
N GLY A 157 -3.86 16.38 -0.66
CA GLY A 157 -2.60 17.09 -0.66
C GLY A 157 -1.88 16.99 0.69
N VAL A 158 -1.16 18.06 1.07
CA VAL A 158 -0.41 18.13 2.33
C VAL A 158 -1.29 17.99 3.58
N ARG A 159 -2.60 18.27 3.48
CA ARG A 159 -3.58 18.08 4.57
C ARG A 159 -3.66 16.62 5.03
N ALA A 160 -3.26 15.67 4.18
CA ALA A 160 -3.15 14.26 4.57
C ALA A 160 -2.31 14.05 5.84
N PHE A 161 -1.23 14.83 6.02
CA PHE A 161 -0.38 14.70 7.20
C PHE A 161 -1.07 15.17 8.48
N GLU A 162 -1.91 16.20 8.41
CA GLU A 162 -2.73 16.64 9.54
C GLU A 162 -3.80 15.61 9.90
N ILE A 163 -4.43 15.00 8.88
CA ILE A 163 -5.45 13.95 9.08
C ILE A 163 -4.85 12.73 9.79
N LEU A 164 -3.62 12.34 9.41
CA LEU A 164 -2.95 11.16 9.98
C LEU A 164 -2.18 11.44 11.27
N GLY A 165 -1.73 12.68 11.47
CA GLY A 165 -0.86 13.10 12.56
C GLY A 165 -1.58 13.68 13.77
N LYS A 166 -2.89 13.94 13.70
CA LYS A 166 -3.68 14.37 14.86
C LYS A 166 -3.80 13.21 15.86
N ASP A 167 -3.30 13.42 17.08
CA ASP A 167 -3.50 12.54 18.23
C ASP A 167 -4.96 12.49 18.70
#